data_AF-A0AAD8P8D1-F1
#
_entry.id   AF-A0AAD8P8D1-F1
#
_cell.length_a   1.000
_cell.length_b   1.000
_cell.length_c   1.000
_cell.angle_alpha   90.00
_cell.angle_beta   90.00
_cell.angle_gamma   90.00
#
_symmetry.space_group_name_H-M   'P 1'
#
loop_
_entity.id
_entity.type
_entity.pdbx_description
1 polymer ?
#
loop_
_entity_poly.entity_id
_entity_poly.type
_entity_poly.pdbx_seq_one_letter_code
_entity_poly.pdbx_strand_id
1 'polypeptide(L)'
;MEPQPLGIYDGFRNFPPLYTEQINDVTLSKQLAIWESFIRSSFGENELFTINVDDNDHVPFKNTVIQRMISRNFMILIAQHMVERGYAYYYHKIKSYCKTHGCSIWGSLFISKKFRASILRNIHDEECIRISSSVGESENAISTLKVKRDLLIDHAIAIGVFGKTIEETANDVLTYIKTQISANQVETPYYLFLGERDATKPFRLWPEEHIAIIISTLAMQKRILVTSCLNDDINTLDSKHVGLQYTKS
;
A
#
# COMPACT_ATOMS: atom_id res chain seq x y z
N MET A 1 -11.69 -22.26 15.91
CA MET A 1 -11.07 -21.68 14.69
C MET A 1 -10.96 -22.82 13.70
N GLU A 2 -11.74 -22.79 12.63
CA GLU A 2 -11.54 -23.71 11.51
C GLU A 2 -10.18 -23.40 10.85
N PRO A 3 -9.39 -24.42 10.47
CA PRO A 3 -8.19 -24.21 9.70
C PRO A 3 -8.59 -23.66 8.32
N GLN A 4 -8.16 -22.42 8.05
CA GLN A 4 -8.27 -21.81 6.72
C GLN A 4 -7.59 -22.69 5.67
N PRO A 5 -8.09 -22.75 4.43
CA PRO A 5 -7.48 -23.54 3.39
C PRO A 5 -6.03 -23.07 3.18
N LEU A 6 -5.10 -24.03 3.21
CA LEU A 6 -3.69 -23.82 2.88
C LEU A 6 -3.60 -23.04 1.55
N GLY A 7 -2.83 -21.96 1.55
CA GLY A 7 -2.54 -21.21 0.34
C GLY A 7 -1.91 -22.14 -0.69
N ILE A 8 -2.24 -21.94 -1.98
CA ILE A 8 -1.76 -22.78 -3.09
C ILE A 8 -0.23 -22.94 -3.09
N TYR A 9 0.49 -21.98 -2.50
CA TYR A 9 1.95 -21.95 -2.42
C TYR A 9 2.56 -22.29 -1.06
N ASP A 10 1.78 -22.72 -0.07
CA ASP A 10 2.31 -22.98 1.29
C ASP A 10 3.45 -24.01 1.31
N GLY A 11 3.42 -24.98 0.39
CA GLY A 11 4.50 -25.95 0.20
C GLY A 11 5.87 -25.34 -0.13
N PHE A 12 5.91 -24.10 -0.64
CA PHE A 12 7.16 -23.40 -0.98
C PHE A 12 7.78 -22.65 0.20
N ARG A 13 7.08 -22.49 1.33
CA ARG A 13 7.58 -21.68 2.47
C ARG A 13 8.91 -22.19 3.03
N ASN A 14 9.12 -23.50 3.02
CA ASN A 14 10.37 -24.13 3.49
C ASN A 14 11.31 -24.52 2.34
N PHE A 15 11.10 -24.01 1.13
CA PHE A 15 11.95 -24.30 -0.02
C PHE A 15 13.11 -23.30 -0.09
N PRO A 16 14.37 -23.68 0.24
CA PRO A 16 15.47 -22.72 0.37
C PRO A 16 15.72 -21.84 -0.87
N PRO A 17 15.62 -22.36 -2.12
CA PRO A 17 15.80 -21.54 -3.31
C PRO A 17 14.80 -20.38 -3.43
N LEU A 18 13.62 -20.45 -2.77
CA LEU A 18 12.65 -19.36 -2.77
C LEU A 18 13.23 -18.06 -2.18
N TYR A 19 14.19 -18.16 -1.25
CA TYR A 19 14.81 -17.03 -0.56
C TYR A 19 16.01 -16.43 -1.30
N THR A 20 16.36 -16.95 -2.48
CA THR A 20 17.44 -16.46 -3.33
C THR A 20 16.89 -16.06 -4.69
N GLU A 21 17.16 -14.83 -5.13
CA GLU A 21 16.72 -14.33 -6.44
C GLU A 21 17.15 -15.31 -7.55
N GLN A 22 16.17 -15.79 -8.32
CA GLN A 22 16.44 -16.73 -9.40
C GLN A 22 17.00 -15.99 -10.63
N ILE A 23 18.06 -16.55 -11.22
CA ILE A 23 18.74 -15.95 -12.38
C ILE A 23 17.87 -16.05 -13.64
N ASN A 24 17.16 -17.18 -13.80
CA ASN A 24 16.29 -17.42 -14.93
C ASN A 24 14.97 -16.65 -14.80
N ASP A 25 14.64 -15.83 -15.80
CA ASP A 25 13.49 -14.91 -15.72
C ASP A 25 12.14 -15.62 -15.62
N VAL A 26 11.94 -16.76 -16.30
CA VAL A 26 10.68 -17.53 -16.20
C VAL A 26 10.50 -18.07 -14.77
N THR A 27 11.58 -18.55 -14.16
CA THR A 27 11.58 -19.05 -12.79
C THR A 27 11.39 -17.92 -11.79
N LEU A 28 12.07 -16.79 -12.00
CA LEU A 28 11.93 -15.58 -11.19
C LEU A 28 10.51 -15.02 -11.23
N SER A 29 9.87 -15.03 -12.40
CA SER A 29 8.46 -14.62 -12.54
C SER A 29 7.54 -15.45 -11.63
N LYS A 30 7.70 -16.78 -11.63
CA LYS A 30 6.95 -17.68 -10.73
C LYS A 30 7.31 -17.44 -9.25
N GLN A 31 8.58 -17.21 -8.97
CA GLN A 31 9.07 -16.90 -7.62
C GLN A 31 8.43 -15.63 -7.07
N LEU A 32 8.33 -14.58 -7.88
CA LEU A 32 7.69 -13.32 -7.52
C LEU A 32 6.19 -13.51 -7.25
N ALA A 33 5.50 -14.33 -8.06
CA ALA A 33 4.09 -14.66 -7.82
C ALA A 33 3.86 -15.41 -6.49
N ILE A 34 4.79 -16.29 -6.09
CA ILE A 34 4.74 -16.96 -4.79
C ILE A 34 4.90 -15.94 -3.66
N TRP A 35 5.88 -15.03 -3.77
CA TRP A 35 6.08 -13.96 -2.79
C TRP A 35 4.90 -13.00 -2.71
N GLU A 36 4.31 -12.62 -3.85
CA GLU A 36 3.08 -11.83 -3.92
C GLU A 36 1.98 -12.48 -3.06
N SER A 37 1.76 -13.79 -3.25
CA SER A 37 0.77 -14.54 -2.46
C SER A 37 1.08 -14.54 -0.97
N PHE A 38 2.33 -14.77 -0.56
CA PHE A 38 2.70 -14.78 0.86
C PHE A 38 2.51 -13.43 1.53
N ILE A 39 2.87 -12.33 0.84
CA ILE A 39 2.68 -10.98 1.36
C ILE A 39 1.19 -10.66 1.48
N ARG A 40 0.40 -10.99 0.44
CA ARG A 40 -1.05 -10.74 0.45
C ARG A 40 -1.77 -11.52 1.54
N SER A 41 -1.40 -12.78 1.78
CA SER A 41 -1.96 -13.56 2.90
C SER A 41 -1.50 -13.02 4.27
N SER A 42 -0.29 -12.46 4.34
CA SER A 42 0.21 -11.86 5.59
C SER A 42 -0.41 -10.49 5.90
N PHE A 43 -1.08 -9.86 4.93
CA PHE A 43 -1.84 -8.64 5.14
C PHE A 43 -3.02 -8.91 6.07
N GLY A 44 -3.05 -8.20 7.21
CA GLY A 44 -4.04 -8.42 8.26
C GLY A 44 -3.66 -9.53 9.25
N GLU A 45 -3.28 -10.73 8.79
CA GLU A 45 -2.95 -11.86 9.69
C GLU A 45 -1.68 -11.61 10.54
N ASN A 46 -0.63 -11.10 9.90
CA ASN A 46 0.65 -10.82 10.54
C ASN A 46 0.93 -9.31 10.63
N GLU A 47 -0.10 -8.48 10.44
CA GLU A 47 -0.02 -7.02 10.45
C GLU A 47 1.05 -6.47 9.47
N LEU A 48 1.32 -7.20 8.39
CA LEU A 48 2.26 -6.75 7.36
C LEU A 48 1.61 -5.69 6.47
N PHE A 49 1.74 -4.44 6.87
CA PHE A 49 1.24 -3.29 6.11
C PHE A 49 2.31 -2.61 5.26
N THR A 50 3.59 -2.76 5.62
CA THR A 50 4.70 -2.09 4.93
C THR A 50 5.83 -3.08 4.68
N ILE A 51 6.38 -3.05 3.47
CA ILE A 51 7.69 -3.64 3.16
C ILE A 51 8.72 -2.53 3.35
N ASN A 52 9.49 -2.62 4.43
CA ASN A 52 10.67 -1.81 4.64
C ASN A 52 11.90 -2.61 4.15
N VAL A 53 12.54 -2.15 3.08
CA VAL A 53 13.60 -2.95 2.44
C VAL A 53 14.85 -3.08 3.30
N ASP A 54 15.00 -2.21 4.31
CA ASP A 54 16.10 -2.24 5.26
C ASP A 54 15.81 -3.16 6.46
N ASP A 55 14.61 -3.74 6.54
CA ASP A 55 14.16 -4.59 7.64
C ASP A 55 13.52 -5.88 7.12
N ASN A 56 14.34 -6.93 7.06
CA ASN A 56 13.96 -8.26 6.57
C ASN A 56 13.88 -9.32 7.68
N ASP A 57 13.91 -8.92 8.95
CA ASP A 57 13.98 -9.87 10.09
C ASP A 57 12.63 -10.49 10.45
N HIS A 58 11.58 -10.09 9.73
CA HIS A 58 10.18 -10.42 10.02
C HIS A 58 9.61 -11.42 9.01
N VAL A 59 8.56 -12.13 9.41
CA VAL A 59 7.75 -12.94 8.49
C VAL A 59 7.07 -12.01 7.48
N PRO A 60 7.02 -12.36 6.17
CA PRO A 60 7.44 -13.62 5.56
C PRO A 60 8.89 -13.66 5.04
N PHE A 61 9.67 -12.59 5.21
CA PHE A 61 10.98 -12.41 4.59
C PHE A 61 12.11 -13.20 5.24
N LYS A 62 11.95 -13.56 6.52
CA LYS A 62 12.82 -14.48 7.26
C LYS A 62 12.07 -15.76 7.60
N ASN A 63 12.73 -16.89 7.39
CA ASN A 63 12.28 -18.20 7.84
C ASN A 63 13.35 -18.82 8.75
N THR A 64 13.02 -18.85 10.04
CA THR A 64 13.88 -19.37 11.10
C THR A 64 14.03 -20.89 11.07
N VAL A 65 13.07 -21.63 10.48
CA VAL A 65 13.08 -23.10 10.40
C VAL A 65 14.18 -23.58 9.46
N ILE A 66 14.31 -22.96 8.29
CA ILE A 66 15.35 -23.29 7.30
C ILE A 66 16.56 -22.35 7.35
N GLN A 67 16.58 -21.42 8.30
CA GLN A 67 17.63 -20.41 8.48
C GLN A 67 17.91 -19.60 7.20
N ARG A 68 16.85 -19.17 6.52
CA ARG A 68 16.94 -18.35 5.29
C ARG A 68 16.26 -17.01 5.45
N MET A 69 16.79 -16.03 4.72
CA MET A 69 16.29 -14.66 4.69
C MET A 69 16.54 -14.07 3.31
N ILE A 70 15.57 -13.29 2.82
CA ILE A 70 15.69 -12.59 1.54
C ILE A 70 16.74 -11.49 1.64
N SER A 71 17.58 -11.33 0.62
CA SER A 71 18.47 -10.17 0.51
C SER A 71 17.68 -8.86 0.29
N ARG A 72 18.25 -7.74 0.71
CA ARG A 72 17.68 -6.40 0.49
C ARG A 72 17.33 -6.14 -0.99
N ASN A 73 18.23 -6.44 -1.91
CA ASN A 73 18.01 -6.23 -3.34
C ASN A 73 16.82 -7.06 -3.86
N PHE A 74 16.72 -8.31 -3.43
CA PHE A 74 15.61 -9.16 -3.84
C PHE A 74 14.29 -8.70 -3.20
N MET A 75 14.32 -8.13 -1.99
CA MET A 75 13.15 -7.50 -1.39
C MET A 75 12.68 -6.26 -2.14
N ILE A 76 13.59 -5.41 -2.63
CA ILE A 76 13.25 -4.28 -3.50
C ILE A 76 12.56 -4.79 -4.77
N LEU A 77 13.06 -5.89 -5.36
CA LEU A 77 12.45 -6.49 -6.55
C LEU A 77 11.02 -6.97 -6.27
N ILE A 78 10.81 -7.66 -5.16
CA ILE A 78 9.48 -8.11 -4.72
C ILE A 78 8.56 -6.91 -4.49
N ALA A 79 9.03 -5.89 -3.80
CA ALA A 79 8.24 -4.69 -3.52
C ALA A 79 7.87 -3.94 -4.82
N GLN A 80 8.80 -3.83 -5.77
CA GLN A 80 8.53 -3.26 -7.09
C GLN A 80 7.51 -4.09 -7.86
N HIS A 81 7.64 -5.42 -7.83
CA HIS A 81 6.65 -6.32 -8.43
C HIS A 81 5.25 -6.08 -7.87
N MET A 82 5.12 -5.96 -6.54
CA MET A 82 3.84 -5.65 -5.88
C MET A 82 3.23 -4.33 -6.36
N VAL A 83 4.06 -3.31 -6.59
CA VAL A 83 3.62 -2.00 -7.13
C VAL A 83 3.11 -2.14 -8.56
N GLU A 84 3.87 -2.79 -9.46
CA GLU A 84 3.45 -2.98 -10.87
C GLU A 84 2.15 -3.79 -10.98
N ARG A 85 1.89 -4.67 -10.00
CA ARG A 85 0.68 -5.49 -9.92
C ARG A 85 -0.50 -4.76 -9.25
N GLY A 86 -0.30 -3.56 -8.74
CA GLY A 86 -1.33 -2.74 -8.10
C GLY A 86 -1.64 -3.11 -6.65
N TYR A 87 -0.86 -3.97 -6.02
CA TYR A 87 -1.04 -4.37 -4.61
C TYR A 87 -0.33 -3.45 -3.62
N ALA A 88 0.40 -2.44 -4.10
CA ALA A 88 1.29 -1.67 -3.27
C ALA A 88 1.52 -0.25 -3.77
N TYR A 89 1.95 0.64 -2.87
CA TYR A 89 2.20 2.05 -3.15
C TYR A 89 3.50 2.57 -2.53
N TYR A 90 4.07 3.62 -3.12
CA TYR A 90 5.34 4.24 -2.69
C TYR A 90 5.19 5.06 -1.41
N TYR A 91 5.03 4.37 -0.28
CA TYR A 91 4.82 4.97 1.04
C TYR A 91 5.94 5.94 1.46
N HIS A 92 7.20 5.62 1.18
CA HIS A 92 8.33 6.50 1.49
C HIS A 92 8.25 7.88 0.81
N LYS A 93 7.68 7.96 -0.41
CA LYS A 93 7.46 9.25 -1.09
C LYS A 93 6.39 10.08 -0.42
N ILE A 94 5.30 9.44 0.01
CA ILE A 94 4.24 10.10 0.80
C ILE A 94 4.81 10.63 2.12
N LYS A 95 5.61 9.83 2.84
CA LYS A 95 6.30 10.29 4.06
C LYS A 95 7.22 11.48 3.80
N SER A 96 8.05 11.39 2.76
CA SER A 96 8.98 12.46 2.38
C SER A 96 8.23 13.76 2.04
N TYR A 97 7.11 13.63 1.32
CA TYR A 97 6.23 14.76 1.01
C TYR A 97 5.70 15.43 2.28
N CYS A 98 5.13 14.64 3.21
CA CYS A 98 4.58 15.15 4.46
C CYS A 98 5.66 15.87 5.29
N LYS A 99 6.84 15.26 5.42
CA LYS A 99 7.99 15.86 6.13
C LYS A 99 8.44 17.17 5.49
N THR A 100 8.54 17.22 4.17
CA THR A 100 9.00 18.42 3.43
C THR A 100 8.02 19.58 3.58
N HIS A 101 6.73 19.29 3.67
CA HIS A 101 5.68 20.30 3.81
C HIS A 101 5.25 20.54 5.27
N GLY A 102 5.90 19.87 6.24
CA GLY A 102 5.61 20.03 7.66
C GLY A 102 4.22 19.54 8.09
N CYS A 103 3.55 18.71 7.29
CA CYS A 103 2.14 18.37 7.50
C CYS A 103 1.92 16.94 7.98
N SER A 104 0.73 16.69 8.52
CA SER A 104 0.26 15.32 8.79
C SER A 104 -0.19 14.62 7.50
N ILE A 105 -0.38 13.30 7.56
CA ILE A 105 -0.93 12.55 6.41
C ILE A 105 -2.30 13.07 5.99
N TRP A 106 -3.15 13.42 6.94
CA TRP A 106 -4.50 13.96 6.67
C TRP A 106 -4.44 15.40 6.18
N GLY A 107 -3.58 16.23 6.77
CA GLY A 107 -3.35 17.60 6.34
C GLY A 107 -2.84 17.68 4.91
N SER A 108 -2.01 16.71 4.49
CA SER A 108 -1.49 16.62 3.13
C SER A 108 -2.60 16.67 2.07
N LEU A 109 -3.77 16.05 2.34
CA LEU A 109 -4.93 15.99 1.44
C LEU A 109 -5.46 17.39 1.06
N PHE A 110 -5.14 18.43 1.80
CA PHE A 110 -5.68 19.78 1.60
C PHE A 110 -4.66 20.81 1.14
N ILE A 111 -3.37 20.46 1.10
CA ILE A 111 -2.28 21.39 0.74
C ILE A 111 -2.38 21.83 -0.73
N SER A 112 -2.55 20.87 -1.63
CA SER A 112 -2.58 21.17 -3.06
C SER A 112 -3.96 21.65 -3.49
N LYS A 113 -4.07 22.93 -3.88
CA LYS A 113 -5.31 23.47 -4.48
C LYS A 113 -5.71 22.76 -5.77
N LYS A 114 -4.73 22.28 -6.54
CA LYS A 114 -4.94 21.62 -7.85
C LYS A 114 -5.40 20.17 -7.70
N PHE A 115 -4.92 19.48 -6.66
CA PHE A 115 -5.13 18.05 -6.45
C PHE A 115 -5.75 17.76 -5.09
N ARG A 116 -6.71 18.59 -4.68
CA ARG A 116 -7.37 18.46 -3.37
C ARG A 116 -7.91 17.04 -3.21
N ALA A 117 -7.59 16.44 -2.07
CA ALA A 117 -7.90 15.08 -1.67
C ALA A 117 -7.28 13.94 -2.51
N SER A 118 -6.80 14.17 -3.74
CA SER A 118 -6.16 13.15 -4.57
C SER A 118 -4.62 13.17 -4.53
N ILE A 119 -4.02 14.10 -3.79
CA ILE A 119 -2.58 14.33 -3.77
C ILE A 119 -1.75 13.08 -3.43
N LEU A 120 -2.18 12.25 -2.48
CA LEU A 120 -1.43 11.06 -2.08
C LEU A 120 -1.38 10.03 -3.21
N ARG A 121 -2.51 9.84 -3.90
CA ARG A 121 -2.57 8.98 -5.08
C ARG A 121 -1.70 9.55 -6.21
N ASN A 122 -1.74 10.86 -6.43
CA ASN A 122 -0.90 11.48 -7.44
C ASN A 122 0.60 11.35 -7.13
N ILE A 123 1.04 11.48 -5.87
CA ILE A 123 2.45 11.26 -5.50
C ILE A 123 2.88 9.83 -5.85
N HIS A 124 2.02 8.85 -5.59
CA HIS A 124 2.28 7.46 -5.98
C HIS A 124 2.36 7.31 -7.50
N ASP A 125 1.39 7.85 -8.24
CA ASP A 125 1.33 7.73 -9.70
C ASP A 125 2.50 8.47 -10.39
N GLU A 126 2.89 9.65 -9.89
CA GLU A 126 4.06 10.41 -10.35
C GLU A 126 5.34 9.61 -10.17
N GLU A 127 5.49 8.89 -9.05
CA GLU A 127 6.65 8.04 -8.81
C GLU A 127 6.66 6.82 -9.73
N CYS A 128 5.50 6.18 -9.97
CA CYS A 128 5.35 5.13 -10.97
C CYS A 128 5.80 5.59 -12.35
N ILE A 129 5.39 6.81 -12.75
CA ILE A 129 5.77 7.42 -14.03
C ILE A 129 7.26 7.75 -14.05
N ARG A 130 7.81 8.35 -12.99
CA ARG A 130 9.25 8.70 -12.89
C ARG A 130 10.12 7.46 -13.09
N ILE A 131 9.83 6.39 -12.36
CA ILE A 131 10.58 5.14 -12.45
C ILE A 131 10.42 4.52 -13.84
N SER A 132 9.20 4.47 -14.37
CA SER A 132 8.95 3.88 -15.70
C SER A 132 9.59 4.68 -16.83
N SER A 133 9.60 6.02 -16.76
CA SER A 133 10.23 6.89 -17.76
C SER A 133 11.76 6.78 -17.79
N SER A 134 12.36 6.27 -16.71
CA SER A 134 13.80 6.07 -16.60
C SER A 134 14.25 4.72 -17.15
N VAL A 135 13.31 3.86 -17.56
CA VAL A 135 13.58 2.52 -18.11
C VAL A 135 13.21 2.52 -19.59
N GLY A 136 14.17 2.16 -20.45
CA GLY A 136 13.90 1.98 -21.88
C GLY A 136 12.91 0.83 -22.12
N GLU A 137 12.24 0.85 -23.28
CA GLU A 137 11.37 -0.26 -23.67
C GLU A 137 12.20 -1.55 -23.79
N SER A 138 11.84 -2.56 -22.99
CA SER A 138 12.39 -3.90 -23.08
C SER A 138 11.27 -4.88 -23.38
N GLU A 139 11.53 -5.87 -24.24
CA GLU A 139 10.57 -6.93 -24.57
C GLU A 139 10.27 -7.85 -23.37
N ASN A 140 11.12 -7.86 -22.34
CA ASN A 140 11.00 -8.76 -21.19
C ASN A 140 10.64 -8.00 -19.90
N ALA A 141 9.44 -8.26 -19.37
CA ALA A 141 8.93 -7.64 -18.15
C ALA A 141 9.83 -7.86 -16.92
N ILE A 142 10.51 -9.01 -16.81
CA ILE A 142 11.43 -9.28 -15.69
C ILE A 142 12.69 -8.44 -15.80
N SER A 143 13.24 -8.28 -17.00
CA SER A 143 14.38 -7.40 -17.25
C SER A 143 14.03 -5.96 -16.88
N THR A 144 12.86 -5.46 -17.30
CA THR A 144 12.35 -4.14 -16.92
C THR A 144 12.25 -4.01 -15.39
N LEU A 145 11.70 -5.01 -14.69
CA LEU A 145 11.61 -5.02 -13.23
C LEU A 145 12.99 -4.96 -12.55
N LYS A 146 13.99 -5.69 -13.06
CA LYS A 146 15.37 -5.65 -12.54
C LYS A 146 15.98 -4.26 -12.70
N VAL A 147 15.79 -3.60 -13.85
CA VAL A 147 16.27 -2.21 -14.04
C VAL A 147 15.56 -1.25 -13.08
N LYS A 148 14.23 -1.37 -12.91
CA LYS A 148 13.48 -0.56 -11.93
C LYS A 148 13.99 -0.77 -10.50
N ARG A 149 14.28 -2.01 -10.11
CA ARG A 149 14.92 -2.34 -8.83
C ARG A 149 16.27 -1.65 -8.70
N ASP A 150 17.10 -1.67 -9.74
CA ASP A 150 18.45 -1.10 -9.67
C ASP A 150 18.44 0.42 -9.46
N LEU A 151 17.45 1.13 -10.03
CA LEU A 151 17.21 2.57 -9.76
C LEU A 151 16.86 2.86 -8.28
N LEU A 152 16.41 1.83 -7.58
CA LEU A 152 15.87 1.89 -6.23
C LEU A 152 16.88 1.40 -5.17
N ILE A 153 17.95 0.71 -5.56
CA ILE A 153 18.93 0.12 -4.63
C ILE A 153 19.52 1.15 -3.66
N ASP A 154 19.87 2.35 -4.12
CA ASP A 154 20.54 3.33 -3.26
C ASP A 154 19.59 4.15 -2.36
N HIS A 155 18.29 3.84 -2.39
CA HIS A 155 17.27 4.58 -1.65
C HIS A 155 16.79 3.78 -0.44
N ALA A 156 16.50 4.48 0.66
CA ALA A 156 15.72 3.94 1.75
C ALA A 156 14.26 3.83 1.30
N ILE A 157 13.78 2.59 1.10
CA ILE A 157 12.48 2.34 0.49
C ILE A 157 11.56 1.69 1.50
N ALA A 158 10.41 2.32 1.66
CA ALA A 158 9.24 1.74 2.29
C ALA A 158 8.09 1.76 1.29
N ILE A 159 7.45 0.60 1.13
CA ILE A 159 6.30 0.39 0.25
C ILE A 159 5.14 -0.08 1.12
N GLY A 160 3.98 0.59 1.04
CA GLY A 160 2.77 0.12 1.69
C GLY A 160 2.10 -0.95 0.83
N VAL A 161 1.60 -2.01 1.45
CA VAL A 161 1.00 -3.17 0.76
C VAL A 161 -0.45 -3.40 1.17
N PHE A 162 -1.21 -4.05 0.30
CA PHE A 162 -2.59 -4.48 0.50
C PHE A 162 -2.77 -5.97 0.15
N GLY A 163 -3.74 -6.63 0.77
CA GLY A 163 -4.11 -8.02 0.44
C GLY A 163 -4.81 -8.18 -0.93
N LYS A 164 -5.44 -7.09 -1.39
CA LYS A 164 -6.07 -6.93 -2.71
C LYS A 164 -5.44 -5.75 -3.45
N THR A 165 -5.74 -5.57 -4.72
CA THR A 165 -5.26 -4.37 -5.44
C THR A 165 -5.79 -3.10 -4.77
N ILE A 166 -5.12 -1.96 -4.97
CA ILE A 166 -5.55 -0.66 -4.44
C ILE A 166 -6.98 -0.35 -4.91
N GLU A 167 -7.31 -0.69 -6.16
CA GLU A 167 -8.61 -0.46 -6.77
C GLU A 167 -9.71 -1.35 -6.16
N GLU A 168 -9.44 -2.65 -5.98
CA GLU A 168 -10.36 -3.57 -5.28
C GLU A 168 -10.55 -3.16 -3.82
N THR A 169 -9.47 -2.81 -3.14
CA THR A 169 -9.49 -2.33 -1.76
C THR A 169 -10.31 -1.05 -1.64
N ALA A 170 -10.17 -0.12 -2.58
CA ALA A 170 -10.98 1.09 -2.63
C ALA A 170 -12.47 0.78 -2.85
N ASN A 171 -12.80 -0.20 -3.70
CA ASN A 171 -14.18 -0.65 -3.88
C ASN A 171 -14.79 -1.25 -2.60
N ASP A 172 -14.04 -2.07 -1.89
CA ASP A 172 -14.46 -2.66 -0.62
C ASP A 172 -14.68 -1.57 0.43
N VAL A 173 -13.74 -0.62 0.56
CA VAL A 173 -13.86 0.52 1.47
C VAL A 173 -15.06 1.39 1.10
N LEU A 174 -15.31 1.66 -0.18
CA LEU A 174 -16.50 2.42 -0.57
C LEU A 174 -17.79 1.68 -0.24
N THR A 175 -17.84 0.37 -0.48
CA THR A 175 -19.00 -0.46 -0.12
C THR A 175 -19.26 -0.37 1.37
N TYR A 176 -18.22 -0.50 2.19
CA TYR A 176 -18.30 -0.30 3.63
C TYR A 176 -18.80 1.11 4.01
N ILE A 177 -18.22 2.17 3.47
CA ILE A 177 -18.65 3.57 3.68
C ILE A 177 -20.15 3.71 3.41
N LYS A 178 -20.65 3.15 2.30
CA LYS A 178 -22.08 3.20 1.93
C LYS A 178 -23.00 2.47 2.93
N THR A 179 -22.50 1.50 3.68
CA THR A 179 -23.26 0.85 4.76
C THR A 179 -23.30 1.68 6.04
N GLN A 180 -22.32 2.55 6.26
CA GLN A 180 -22.16 3.31 7.50
C GLN A 180 -22.76 4.72 7.43
N ILE A 181 -22.83 5.30 6.23
CA ILE A 181 -23.18 6.70 6.04
C ILE A 181 -24.38 6.80 5.10
N SER A 182 -25.33 7.68 5.40
CA SER A 182 -26.43 8.02 4.48
C SER A 182 -26.00 9.07 3.44
N ALA A 183 -26.72 9.16 2.32
CA ALA A 183 -26.38 10.12 1.28
C ALA A 183 -26.54 11.53 1.84
N ASN A 184 -25.51 12.37 1.68
CA ASN A 184 -25.39 13.73 2.22
C ASN A 184 -24.95 13.85 3.69
N GLN A 185 -24.68 12.75 4.38
CA GLN A 185 -24.04 12.79 5.69
C GLN A 185 -22.52 12.83 5.52
N VAL A 186 -21.86 13.58 6.41
CA VAL A 186 -20.41 13.68 6.51
C VAL A 186 -19.99 12.95 7.77
N GLU A 187 -19.01 12.05 7.66
CA GLU A 187 -18.43 11.35 8.80
C GLU A 187 -16.91 11.37 8.77
N THR A 188 -16.28 11.21 9.93
CA THR A 188 -14.82 11.28 10.04
C THR A 188 -14.15 9.93 9.73
N PRO A 189 -12.93 9.91 9.15
CA PRO A 189 -12.14 8.69 9.03
C PRO A 189 -11.95 7.99 10.39
N TYR A 190 -11.77 8.76 11.46
CA TYR A 190 -11.67 8.22 12.81
C TYR A 190 -12.92 7.40 13.17
N TYR A 191 -14.11 7.99 13.00
CA TYR A 191 -15.36 7.29 13.25
C TYR A 191 -15.45 6.02 12.39
N LEU A 192 -15.19 6.13 11.09
CA LEU A 192 -15.41 5.06 10.13
C LEU A 192 -14.42 3.90 10.23
N PHE A 193 -13.16 4.14 10.61
CA PHE A 193 -12.10 3.13 10.48
C PHE A 193 -11.31 2.87 11.76
N LEU A 194 -11.16 3.87 12.63
CA LEU A 194 -10.21 3.83 13.75
C LEU A 194 -10.88 3.78 15.14
N GLY A 195 -12.16 4.12 15.23
CA GLY A 195 -12.91 4.05 16.48
C GLY A 195 -13.06 2.62 17.01
N GLU A 196 -13.34 2.46 18.30
CA GLU A 196 -13.46 1.14 18.95
C GLU A 196 -14.87 0.53 18.80
N ARG A 197 -15.35 0.40 17.57
CA ARG A 197 -16.71 -0.11 17.29
C ARG A 197 -16.64 -1.45 16.60
N ASP A 198 -17.67 -2.28 16.75
CA ASP A 198 -17.71 -3.56 16.03
C ASP A 198 -17.64 -3.39 14.51
N ALA A 199 -18.22 -2.30 14.00
CA ALA A 199 -18.19 -1.98 12.56
C ALA A 199 -16.78 -1.70 12.02
N THR A 200 -15.85 -1.17 12.85
CA THR A 200 -14.50 -0.78 12.40
C THR A 200 -13.49 -1.94 12.44
N LYS A 201 -13.87 -3.09 13.03
CA LYS A 201 -13.02 -4.28 13.17
C LYS A 201 -12.23 -4.64 11.91
N PRO A 202 -12.77 -4.57 10.67
CA PRO A 202 -12.01 -4.92 9.47
C PRO A 202 -10.82 -4.00 9.16
N PHE A 203 -10.84 -2.76 9.64
CA PHE A 203 -9.85 -1.72 9.30
C PHE A 203 -9.04 -1.23 10.48
N ARG A 204 -9.39 -1.64 11.72
CA ARG A 204 -8.82 -1.11 12.96
C ARG A 204 -7.29 -1.20 13.02
N LEU A 205 -6.70 -2.24 12.43
CA LEU A 205 -5.26 -2.46 12.43
C LEU A 205 -4.55 -1.72 11.29
N TRP A 206 -5.29 -1.11 10.35
CA TRP A 206 -4.68 -0.42 9.24
C TRP A 206 -3.99 0.85 9.70
N PRO A 207 -2.74 1.10 9.27
CA PRO A 207 -2.11 2.38 9.46
C PRO A 207 -2.95 3.51 8.85
N GLU A 208 -2.89 4.69 9.44
CA GLU A 208 -3.65 5.84 8.93
C GLU A 208 -3.28 6.15 7.48
N GLU A 209 -2.04 5.91 7.07
CA GLU A 209 -1.58 6.17 5.72
C GLU A 209 -2.17 5.21 4.68
N HIS A 210 -2.48 3.97 5.06
CA HIS A 210 -3.21 3.02 4.22
C HIS A 210 -4.65 3.47 4.02
N ILE A 211 -5.29 3.98 5.07
CA ILE A 211 -6.64 4.53 4.96
C ILE A 211 -6.62 5.79 4.09
N ALA A 212 -5.66 6.69 4.33
CA ALA A 212 -5.53 7.95 3.61
C ALA A 212 -5.25 7.77 2.11
N ILE A 213 -4.42 6.79 1.70
CA ILE A 213 -4.18 6.52 0.27
C ILE A 213 -5.42 5.95 -0.43
N ILE A 214 -6.22 5.12 0.26
CA ILE A 214 -7.47 4.59 -0.28
C ILE A 214 -8.53 5.70 -0.41
N ILE A 215 -8.67 6.55 0.60
CA ILE A 215 -9.51 7.76 0.53
C ILE A 215 -9.06 8.64 -0.62
N SER A 216 -7.75 8.85 -0.77
CA SER A 216 -7.20 9.66 -1.85
C SER A 216 -7.50 9.08 -3.24
N THR A 217 -7.45 7.76 -3.37
CA THR A 217 -7.84 7.03 -4.58
C THR A 217 -9.33 7.21 -4.88
N LEU A 218 -10.21 7.06 -3.89
CA LEU A 218 -11.65 7.25 -4.06
C LEU A 218 -12.02 8.71 -4.41
N ALA A 219 -11.31 9.68 -3.82
CA ALA A 219 -11.48 11.09 -4.12
C ALA A 219 -11.04 11.42 -5.56
N MET A 220 -9.92 10.85 -6.02
CA MET A 220 -9.48 10.96 -7.41
C MET A 220 -10.53 10.41 -8.39
N GLN A 221 -11.18 9.31 -8.03
CA GLN A 221 -12.27 8.70 -8.80
C GLN A 221 -13.60 9.47 -8.69
N LYS A 222 -13.66 10.57 -7.93
CA LYS A 222 -14.87 11.37 -7.65
C LYS A 222 -16.01 10.58 -7.00
N ARG A 223 -15.69 9.50 -6.27
CA ARG A 223 -16.66 8.63 -5.57
C ARG A 223 -16.92 9.06 -4.13
N ILE A 224 -16.02 9.86 -3.59
CA ILE A 224 -16.17 10.55 -2.31
C ILE A 224 -15.71 12.00 -2.44
N LEU A 225 -16.24 12.85 -1.57
CA LEU A 225 -15.76 14.18 -1.28
C LEU A 225 -15.06 14.16 0.08
N VAL A 226 -13.91 14.81 0.15
CA VAL A 226 -13.14 14.96 1.39
C VAL A 226 -13.13 16.44 1.75
N THR A 227 -13.52 16.74 2.98
CA THR A 227 -13.61 18.10 3.54
C THR A 227 -12.80 18.17 4.82
N SER A 228 -12.45 19.38 5.25
CA SER A 228 -11.85 19.64 6.56
C SER A 228 -12.66 20.69 7.30
N CYS A 229 -12.58 20.69 8.63
CA CYS A 229 -13.04 21.82 9.43
C CYS A 229 -12.14 23.03 9.12
N LEU A 230 -12.77 24.17 8.79
CA LEU A 230 -12.15 25.32 8.10
C LEU A 230 -11.06 26.07 8.87
N ASN A 231 -10.80 25.74 10.14
CA ASN A 231 -9.92 26.50 11.02
C ASN A 231 -8.69 25.73 11.53
N ASP A 232 -8.51 24.48 11.10
CA ASP A 232 -7.44 23.63 11.64
C ASP A 232 -6.13 23.83 10.86
N ASP A 233 -5.01 23.92 11.58
CA ASP A 233 -3.68 23.93 10.98
C ASP A 233 -3.42 22.57 10.30
N ILE A 234 -3.03 22.61 9.03
CA ILE A 234 -2.67 21.43 8.21
C ILE A 234 -1.58 20.55 8.88
N ASN A 235 -0.81 21.13 9.79
CA ASN A 235 0.21 20.41 10.53
C ASN A 235 -0.38 19.53 11.65
N THR A 236 -1.56 19.88 12.13
CA THR A 236 -2.24 19.24 13.28
C THR A 236 -3.46 18.42 12.88
N LEU A 237 -3.87 18.51 11.61
CA LEU A 237 -5.08 17.87 11.12
C LEU A 237 -4.96 16.35 11.27
N ASP A 238 -5.90 15.72 11.95
CA ASP A 238 -5.91 14.27 12.19
C ASP A 238 -7.18 13.63 11.61
N SER A 239 -7.31 12.32 11.80
CA SER A 239 -8.45 11.52 11.32
C SER A 239 -9.82 11.94 11.90
N LYS A 240 -9.87 12.78 12.95
CA LYS A 240 -11.11 13.31 13.55
C LYS A 240 -11.55 14.64 12.95
N HIS A 241 -10.66 15.35 12.26
CA HIS A 241 -10.92 16.68 11.70
C HIS A 241 -11.17 16.66 10.18
N VAL A 242 -11.02 15.49 9.56
CA VAL A 242 -11.38 15.24 8.16
C VAL A 242 -12.82 14.76 8.08
N GLY A 243 -13.61 15.33 7.16
CA GLY A 243 -14.93 14.85 6.79
C GLY A 243 -14.90 14.05 5.48
N LEU A 244 -15.61 12.93 5.45
CA LEU A 244 -15.85 12.11 4.28
C LEU A 244 -17.34 12.09 3.95
N GLN A 245 -17.67 12.33 2.69
CA GLN A 245 -19.02 12.23 2.16
C GLN A 245 -18.97 11.39 0.88
N TYR A 246 -19.80 10.36 0.76
CA TYR A 246 -19.88 9.64 -0.51
C TYR A 246 -20.75 10.40 -1.51
N THR A 247 -20.36 10.36 -2.78
CA THR A 247 -21.12 10.98 -3.87
C THR A 247 -22.11 9.94 -4.42
N LYS A 248 -23.36 10.36 -4.62
CA LYS A 248 -24.31 9.56 -5.42
C LYS A 248 -23.90 9.71 -6.88
N SER A 249 -23.37 8.63 -7.44
CA SER A 249 -23.25 8.43 -8.89
C SER A 249 -24.61 8.16 -9.51
#